data_AF-A0A0L9TM01-F1
#
_entry.id   AF-A0A0L9TM01-F1
#
_cell.length_a   1.000
_cell.length_b   1.000
_cell.length_c   1.000
_cell.angle_alpha   90.00
_cell.angle_beta   90.00
_cell.angle_gamma   90.00
#
_symmetry.space_group_name_H-M   'P 1'
#
loop_
_entity.id
_entity.type
_entity.pdbx_description
1 polymer ?
#
loop_
_entity_poly.entity_id
_entity_poly.type
_entity_poly.pdbx_seq_one_letter_code
_entity_poly.pdbx_strand_id
1 'polypeptide(L)'
;MEDETEKQKKHLAMVERLSKRPQSRSTKPESSTESTSSVLSHFSQLKTSIEFQLQQSQSFSSDPPNLILHFQSISKSISDLEKLVARNSYLLPSYNVQTSLKTVSDLRQSLQNLTNQLIPKTRFSFKNKPTKKDPKDTAIPQPKQPPQPSIPDTGLATRESHQIQIHSARKSDFYLRVRSKPIIEDSNGVRKFDPSTT
;
A
#
# COMPACT_ATOMS: atom_id res chain seq x y z
N MET A 1 15.42 -50.43 35.55
CA MET A 1 16.02 -49.81 34.34
C MET A 1 15.47 -50.43 33.05
N GLU A 2 14.78 -51.57 33.11
CA GLU A 2 14.24 -52.29 31.93
C GLU A 2 12.88 -51.77 31.45
N ASP A 3 12.09 -51.12 32.32
CA ASP A 3 10.76 -50.58 31.96
C ASP A 3 10.84 -49.39 30.99
N GLU A 4 11.89 -48.57 31.12
CA GLU A 4 12.05 -47.36 30.30
C GLU A 4 12.42 -47.69 28.85
N THR A 5 13.26 -48.71 28.66
CA THR A 5 13.66 -49.17 27.31
C THR A 5 12.50 -49.85 26.60
N GLU A 6 11.59 -50.51 27.33
CA GLU A 6 10.38 -51.09 26.74
C GLU A 6 9.38 -50.01 26.28
N LYS A 7 9.22 -48.95 27.08
CA LYS A 7 8.41 -47.79 26.69
C LYS A 7 8.99 -47.08 25.47
N GLN A 8 10.30 -46.91 25.41
CA GLN A 8 11.00 -46.34 24.26
C GLN A 8 10.85 -47.23 23.00
N LYS A 9 10.97 -48.55 23.15
CA LYS A 9 10.77 -49.51 22.05
C LYS A 9 9.33 -49.49 21.53
N LYS A 10 8.34 -49.39 22.41
CA LYS A 10 6.93 -49.23 22.04
C LYS A 10 6.68 -47.90 21.32
N HIS A 11 7.29 -46.81 21.77
CA HIS A 11 7.21 -45.51 21.09
C HIS A 11 7.84 -45.55 19.69
N LEU A 12 9.04 -46.12 19.55
CA LEU A 12 9.70 -46.31 18.27
C LEU A 12 8.86 -47.15 17.32
N ALA A 13 8.32 -48.28 17.80
CA ALA A 13 7.43 -49.13 17.01
C ALA A 13 6.13 -48.41 16.62
N MET A 14 5.59 -47.55 17.48
CA MET A 14 4.41 -46.72 17.19
C MET A 14 4.69 -45.68 16.10
N VAL A 15 5.83 -44.98 16.18
CA VAL A 15 6.26 -43.99 15.19
C VAL A 15 6.51 -44.65 13.83
N GLU A 16 7.15 -45.82 13.81
CA GLU A 16 7.39 -46.59 12.59
C GLU A 16 6.07 -47.05 11.95
N ARG A 17 5.08 -47.44 12.76
CA ARG A 17 3.75 -47.85 12.29
C ARG A 17 2.95 -46.68 11.70
N LEU A 18 3.10 -45.48 12.25
CA LEU A 18 2.50 -44.25 11.71
C LEU A 18 3.17 -43.86 10.39
N SER A 19 4.49 -43.95 10.31
CA SER A 19 5.24 -43.64 9.08
C SER A 19 5.00 -44.65 7.96
N LYS A 20 4.69 -45.91 8.30
CA LYS A 20 4.37 -47.00 7.36
C LYS A 20 2.88 -47.13 7.08
N ARG A 21 2.01 -46.24 7.58
CA ARG A 21 0.57 -46.30 7.28
C ARG A 21 0.34 -45.79 5.86
N PRO A 22 0.10 -46.66 4.85
CA PRO A 22 -0.36 -46.17 3.56
C PRO A 22 -1.70 -45.47 3.80
N GLN A 23 -1.82 -44.27 3.23
CA GLN A 23 -3.04 -43.45 3.21
C GLN A 23 -4.15 -44.24 2.49
N SER A 24 -4.80 -45.16 3.18
CA SER A 24 -6.00 -45.84 2.71
C SER A 24 -7.18 -44.88 2.82
N ARG A 25 -7.25 -43.96 1.84
CA ARG A 25 -8.44 -43.36 1.23
C ARG A 25 -7.97 -42.27 0.27
N SER A 26 -7.48 -42.66 -0.90
CA SER A 26 -7.53 -41.77 -2.06
C SER A 26 -8.03 -42.56 -3.25
N THR A 27 -9.33 -42.41 -3.48
CA THR A 27 -9.98 -42.70 -4.75
C THR A 27 -9.22 -41.99 -5.86
N LYS A 28 -8.67 -42.78 -6.78
CA LYS A 28 -8.12 -42.31 -8.05
C LYS A 28 -9.21 -41.55 -8.83
N PRO A 29 -8.92 -40.34 -9.31
CA PRO A 29 -8.91 -40.11 -10.76
C PRO A 29 -7.55 -39.50 -11.15
N GLU A 30 -6.76 -40.17 -11.98
CA GLU A 30 -6.75 -39.95 -13.43
C GLU A 30 -6.31 -38.51 -13.80
N SER A 31 -5.05 -38.42 -14.25
CA SER A 31 -4.49 -37.42 -15.18
C SER A 31 -4.29 -35.97 -14.71
N SER A 32 -3.02 -35.54 -14.65
CA SER A 32 -2.55 -34.15 -14.77
C SER A 32 -3.22 -33.09 -13.87
N THR A 33 -2.89 -33.07 -12.59
CA THR A 33 -3.06 -31.86 -11.77
C THR A 33 -1.83 -31.68 -10.88
N GLU A 34 -1.29 -30.47 -10.84
CA GLU A 34 -0.07 -30.13 -10.07
C GLU A 34 -0.13 -30.67 -8.64
N SER A 35 0.91 -31.36 -8.18
CA SER A 35 1.05 -31.78 -6.78
C SER A 35 0.94 -30.55 -5.87
N THR A 36 0.24 -30.65 -4.73
CA THR A 36 0.13 -29.53 -3.77
C THR A 36 1.50 -28.92 -3.42
N SER A 37 2.56 -29.75 -3.34
CA SER A 37 3.93 -29.29 -3.14
C SER A 37 4.50 -28.45 -4.28
N SER A 38 4.21 -28.78 -5.55
CA SER A 38 4.68 -27.98 -6.69
C SER A 38 3.99 -26.62 -6.73
N VAL A 39 2.69 -26.57 -6.41
CA VAL A 39 1.94 -25.31 -6.30
C VAL A 39 2.52 -24.42 -5.20
N LEU A 40 2.80 -24.97 -4.02
CA LEU A 40 3.39 -24.21 -2.91
C LEU A 40 4.81 -23.75 -3.22
N SER A 41 5.61 -24.58 -3.90
CA SER A 41 6.94 -24.20 -4.37
C SER A 41 6.87 -23.06 -5.38
N HIS A 42 5.98 -23.15 -6.37
CA HIS A 42 5.78 -22.12 -7.38
C HIS A 42 5.28 -20.81 -6.75
N PHE A 43 4.34 -20.90 -5.81
CA PHE A 43 3.87 -19.77 -5.02
C PHE A 43 5.01 -19.10 -4.27
N SER A 44 5.84 -19.89 -3.57
CA SER A 44 6.99 -19.38 -2.82
C SER A 44 8.03 -18.72 -3.74
N GLN A 45 8.29 -19.30 -4.91
CA GLN A 45 9.24 -18.75 -5.89
C GLN A 45 8.75 -17.42 -6.48
N LEU A 46 7.47 -17.34 -6.85
CA LEU A 46 6.85 -16.10 -7.30
C LEU A 46 6.88 -15.03 -6.20
N LYS A 47 6.56 -15.42 -4.96
CA LYS A 47 6.63 -14.53 -3.80
C LYS A 47 8.02 -13.94 -3.64
N THR A 48 9.06 -14.75 -3.55
CA THR A 48 10.44 -14.27 -3.37
C THR A 48 10.92 -13.44 -4.55
N SER A 49 10.49 -13.79 -5.77
CA SER A 49 10.77 -12.99 -6.97
C SER A 49 10.14 -11.60 -6.91
N ILE A 50 8.87 -11.49 -6.49
CA ILE A 50 8.18 -10.20 -6.30
C ILE A 50 8.84 -9.39 -5.18
N GLU A 51 9.16 -10.02 -4.05
CA GLU A 51 9.85 -9.36 -2.93
C GLU A 51 11.21 -8.81 -3.37
N PHE A 52 11.97 -9.58 -4.15
CA PHE A 52 13.24 -9.13 -4.73
C PHE A 52 13.04 -7.93 -5.68
N GLN A 53 12.03 -7.96 -6.55
CA GLN A 53 11.70 -6.83 -7.43
C GLN A 53 11.28 -5.59 -6.62
N LEU A 54 10.50 -5.74 -5.57
CA LEU A 54 10.13 -4.63 -4.69
C LEU A 54 11.36 -4.00 -4.03
N GLN A 55 12.29 -4.83 -3.54
CA GLN A 55 13.55 -4.35 -2.96
C GLN A 55 14.45 -3.70 -4.01
N GLN A 56 14.52 -4.27 -5.22
CA GLN A 56 15.22 -3.67 -6.35
C GLN A 56 14.67 -2.26 -6.63
N SER A 57 13.35 -2.10 -6.69
CA SER A 57 12.70 -0.81 -6.95
C SER A 57 13.11 0.29 -5.96
N GLN A 58 13.39 -0.06 -4.70
CA GLN A 58 13.85 0.89 -3.69
C GLN A 58 15.27 1.41 -3.96
N SER A 59 16.14 0.58 -4.53
CA SER A 59 17.54 0.95 -4.84
C SER A 59 17.68 1.72 -6.16
N PHE A 60 16.80 1.48 -7.13
CA PHE A 60 16.87 2.05 -8.49
C PHE A 60 16.00 3.33 -8.67
N SER A 61 15.71 4.07 -7.60
CA SER A 61 14.80 5.25 -7.56
C SER A 61 15.16 6.43 -8.48
N SER A 62 16.15 6.30 -9.38
CA SER A 62 16.68 7.41 -10.18
C SER A 62 15.99 7.60 -11.54
N ASP A 63 15.29 6.58 -12.08
CA ASP A 63 14.74 6.59 -13.45
C ASP A 63 13.21 6.42 -13.49
N PRO A 64 12.43 7.53 -13.53
CA PRO A 64 10.97 7.49 -13.43
C PRO A 64 10.22 6.63 -14.47
N PRO A 65 10.56 6.59 -15.78
CA PRO A 65 9.82 5.78 -16.74
C PRO A 65 10.07 4.27 -16.57
N ASN A 66 11.31 3.88 -16.30
CA ASN A 66 11.67 2.48 -16.03
C ASN A 66 11.00 1.99 -14.75
N LEU A 67 10.89 2.84 -13.74
CA LEU A 67 10.22 2.52 -12.50
C LEU A 67 8.72 2.24 -12.68
N ILE A 68 8.03 3.01 -13.52
CA ILE A 68 6.60 2.79 -13.82
C ILE A 68 6.40 1.45 -14.53
N LEU A 69 7.23 1.14 -15.53
CA LEU A 69 7.19 -0.15 -16.22
C LEU A 69 7.49 -1.31 -15.26
N HIS A 70 8.45 -1.12 -14.36
CA HIS A 70 8.80 -2.10 -13.35
C HIS A 70 7.65 -2.35 -12.36
N PHE A 71 6.98 -1.31 -11.87
CA PHE A 71 5.78 -1.45 -11.03
C PHE A 71 4.62 -2.12 -11.76
N GLN A 72 4.42 -1.84 -13.05
CA GLN A 72 3.43 -2.55 -13.85
C GLN A 72 3.76 -4.03 -13.99
N SER A 73 5.04 -4.36 -14.20
CA SER A 73 5.52 -5.75 -14.23
C SER A 73 5.25 -6.46 -12.90
N ILE A 74 5.61 -5.84 -11.77
CA ILE A 74 5.31 -6.39 -10.43
C ILE A 74 3.81 -6.58 -10.23
N SER A 75 2.98 -5.60 -10.62
CA SER A 75 1.52 -5.69 -10.52
C SER A 75 0.95 -6.86 -11.34
N LYS A 76 1.52 -7.12 -12.52
CA LYS A 76 1.18 -8.28 -13.35
C LYS A 76 1.56 -9.58 -12.64
N SER A 77 2.79 -9.68 -12.11
CA SER A 77 3.24 -10.86 -11.36
C SER A 77 2.39 -11.14 -10.12
N ILE A 78 1.97 -10.12 -9.36
CA ILE A 78 1.05 -10.28 -8.23
C ILE A 78 -0.32 -10.79 -8.70
N SER A 79 -0.82 -10.31 -9.84
CA SER A 79 -2.09 -10.76 -10.40
C SER A 79 -2.01 -12.21 -10.87
N ASP A 80 -0.88 -12.62 -11.44
CA ASP A 80 -0.65 -14.00 -11.84
C ASP A 80 -0.48 -14.94 -10.64
N LEU A 81 0.12 -14.45 -9.54
CA LEU A 81 0.15 -15.15 -8.25
C LEU A 81 -1.26 -15.38 -7.69
N GLU A 82 -2.13 -14.36 -7.74
CA GLU A 82 -3.54 -14.46 -7.33
C GLU A 82 -4.30 -15.49 -8.19
N LYS A 83 -4.10 -15.47 -9.51
CA LYS A 83 -4.68 -16.48 -10.42
C LYS A 83 -4.19 -17.89 -10.12
N LEU A 84 -2.93 -18.07 -9.76
CA LEU A 84 -2.37 -19.37 -9.39
C LEU A 84 -3.09 -19.93 -8.14
N VAL A 85 -3.31 -19.07 -7.14
CA VAL A 85 -4.04 -19.45 -5.92
C VAL A 85 -5.50 -19.75 -6.24
N ALA A 86 -6.16 -18.94 -7.07
CA ALA A 86 -7.53 -19.19 -7.49
C ALA A 86 -7.68 -20.51 -8.26
N ARG A 87 -6.78 -20.76 -9.23
CA ARG A 87 -6.77 -21.98 -10.05
C ARG A 87 -6.51 -23.24 -9.22
N ASN A 88 -5.69 -23.16 -8.17
CA ASN A 88 -5.34 -24.31 -7.35
C ASN A 88 -6.09 -24.33 -6.00
N SER A 89 -7.05 -23.42 -5.79
CA SER A 89 -7.75 -23.25 -4.51
C SER A 89 -8.43 -24.53 -4.02
N TYR A 90 -8.94 -25.35 -4.94
CA TYR A 90 -9.56 -26.64 -4.64
C TYR A 90 -8.57 -27.75 -4.26
N LEU A 91 -7.27 -27.58 -4.58
CA LEU A 91 -6.19 -28.52 -4.27
C LEU A 91 -5.47 -28.18 -2.95
N LEU A 92 -5.72 -27.00 -2.40
CA LEU A 92 -5.03 -26.48 -1.23
C LEU A 92 -5.92 -26.56 0.01
N PRO A 93 -5.38 -26.93 1.19
CA PRO A 93 -6.08 -26.75 2.45
C PRO A 93 -6.48 -25.29 2.66
N SER A 94 -7.60 -25.05 3.35
CA SER A 94 -8.11 -23.69 3.61
C SER A 94 -7.06 -22.77 4.26
N TYR A 95 -6.22 -23.32 5.13
CA TYR A 95 -5.11 -22.60 5.76
C TYR A 95 -4.12 -22.01 4.73
N ASN A 96 -3.73 -22.82 3.73
CA ASN A 96 -2.81 -22.39 2.69
C ASN A 96 -3.46 -21.32 1.79
N VAL A 97 -4.73 -21.50 1.42
CA VAL A 97 -5.47 -20.50 0.62
C VAL A 97 -5.52 -19.15 1.36
N GLN A 98 -5.90 -19.14 2.63
CA GLN A 98 -5.95 -17.92 3.44
C GLN A 98 -4.57 -17.25 3.56
N THR A 99 -3.53 -18.03 3.85
CA THR A 99 -2.17 -17.52 4.00
C THR A 99 -1.64 -16.95 2.67
N SER A 100 -1.91 -17.63 1.55
CA SER A 100 -1.54 -17.16 0.22
C SER A 100 -2.26 -15.86 -0.15
N LEU A 101 -3.58 -15.78 0.08
CA LEU A 101 -4.37 -14.56 -0.18
C LEU A 101 -3.91 -13.39 0.69
N LYS A 102 -3.65 -13.64 1.98
CA LYS A 102 -3.10 -12.63 2.89
C LYS A 102 -1.77 -12.09 2.36
N THR A 103 -0.87 -12.98 1.93
CA THR A 103 0.42 -12.60 1.34
C THR A 103 0.22 -11.75 0.07
N VAL A 104 -0.72 -12.10 -0.81
CA VAL A 104 -1.05 -11.30 -2.00
C VAL A 104 -1.52 -9.89 -1.63
N SER A 105 -2.39 -9.76 -0.63
CA SER A 105 -2.84 -8.46 -0.12
C SER A 105 -1.69 -7.64 0.45
N ASP A 106 -0.83 -8.25 1.26
CA ASP A 106 0.34 -7.58 1.86
C ASP A 106 1.32 -7.08 0.77
N LEU A 107 1.58 -7.89 -0.26
CA LEU A 107 2.41 -7.51 -1.41
C LEU A 107 1.80 -6.35 -2.20
N ARG A 108 0.48 -6.36 -2.44
CA ARG A 108 -0.23 -5.25 -3.09
C ARG A 108 -0.10 -3.96 -2.29
N GLN A 109 -0.28 -4.02 -0.97
CA GLN A 109 -0.16 -2.86 -0.11
C GLN A 109 1.27 -2.31 -0.10
N SER A 110 2.27 -3.19 -0.07
CA SER A 110 3.68 -2.80 -0.18
C SER A 110 3.98 -2.09 -1.51
N LEU A 111 3.49 -2.63 -2.64
CA LEU A 111 3.62 -1.98 -3.95
C LEU A 111 2.95 -0.59 -3.96
N GLN A 112 1.75 -0.45 -3.40
CA GLN A 112 1.05 0.84 -3.33
C GLN A 112 1.79 1.85 -2.46
N ASN A 113 2.32 1.43 -1.31
CA ASN A 113 3.14 2.28 -0.45
C ASN A 113 4.42 2.75 -1.16
N LEU A 114 5.09 1.87 -1.90
CA LEU A 114 6.28 2.23 -2.69
C LEU A 114 5.92 3.11 -3.89
N THR A 115 4.82 2.84 -4.57
CA THR A 115 4.29 3.68 -5.65
C THR A 115 4.05 5.10 -5.12
N ASN A 116 3.42 5.25 -3.95
CA ASN A 116 3.19 6.56 -3.33
C ASN A 116 4.46 7.29 -2.89
N GLN A 117 5.52 6.54 -2.51
CA GLN A 117 6.79 7.10 -2.07
C GLN A 117 7.73 7.46 -3.22
N LEU A 118 7.87 6.61 -4.22
CA LEU A 118 8.78 6.78 -5.36
C LEU A 118 8.14 7.49 -6.56
N ILE A 119 6.81 7.50 -6.63
CA ILE A 119 6.06 8.44 -7.45
C ILE A 119 5.43 9.44 -6.47
N PRO A 120 6.25 10.26 -5.77
CA PRO A 120 5.67 11.41 -5.09
C PRO A 120 5.02 12.20 -6.20
N LYS A 121 3.73 12.49 -6.03
CA LYS A 121 2.94 13.38 -6.89
C LYS A 121 3.84 14.47 -7.47
N THR A 122 4.30 14.30 -8.70
CA THR A 122 4.73 15.39 -9.57
C THR A 122 3.46 16.12 -10.01
N ARG A 123 2.68 16.57 -9.03
CA ARG A 123 1.74 17.65 -9.20
C ARG A 123 2.64 18.85 -9.35
N PHE A 124 2.93 19.19 -10.60
CA PHE A 124 2.90 20.58 -11.00
C PHE A 124 3.66 21.50 -10.03
N SER A 125 4.96 21.27 -9.86
CA SER A 125 5.80 22.32 -9.28
C SER A 125 6.04 23.33 -10.39
N PHE A 126 5.24 24.40 -10.42
CA PHE A 126 5.66 25.61 -11.11
C PHE A 126 7.01 25.99 -10.52
N LYS A 127 8.07 25.82 -11.31
CA LYS A 127 9.39 26.37 -11.00
C LYS A 127 9.20 27.88 -10.85
N ASN A 128 9.10 28.39 -9.63
CA ASN A 128 9.20 29.82 -9.41
C ASN A 128 10.61 30.25 -9.79
N LYS A 129 10.69 30.97 -10.90
CA LYS A 129 11.90 31.63 -11.40
C LYS A 129 12.38 32.58 -10.29
N PRO A 130 13.63 32.47 -9.82
CA PRO A 130 14.13 33.37 -8.78
C PRO A 130 14.31 34.76 -9.36
N THR A 131 13.45 35.70 -8.98
CA THR A 131 13.73 37.12 -9.19
C THR A 131 14.73 37.58 -8.13
N LYS A 132 16.00 37.61 -8.51
CA LYS A 132 17.00 38.45 -7.87
C LYS A 132 16.50 39.90 -7.86
N LYS A 133 16.42 40.52 -6.68
CA LYS A 133 16.86 41.91 -6.46
C LYS A 133 17.41 42.04 -5.03
N ASP A 134 18.65 42.50 -4.99
CA ASP A 134 19.54 42.78 -3.87
C ASP A 134 19.15 44.06 -3.07
N PRO A 135 19.87 44.40 -1.97
CA PRO A 135 19.33 44.87 -0.69
C PRO A 135 19.44 46.38 -0.46
N LYS A 136 18.65 46.94 0.47
CA LYS A 136 19.01 48.14 1.26
C LYS A 136 18.35 48.14 2.65
N ASP A 137 19.21 47.95 3.63
CA ASP A 137 19.42 48.65 4.90
C ASP A 137 18.28 49.37 5.67
N THR A 138 18.40 49.17 6.99
CA THR A 138 17.97 50.00 8.14
C THR A 138 16.50 50.04 8.59
N ALA A 139 16.28 49.42 9.77
CA ALA A 139 15.56 49.94 10.95
C ALA A 139 14.44 49.03 11.52
N ILE A 140 14.73 48.41 12.67
CA ILE A 140 13.80 47.89 13.70
C ILE A 140 13.54 49.10 14.65
N PRO A 141 12.33 49.34 15.25
CA PRO A 141 11.47 48.34 15.89
C PRO A 141 9.94 48.41 15.67
N GLN A 142 9.30 47.26 15.92
CA GLN A 142 7.90 47.04 16.34
C GLN A 142 7.43 48.04 17.43
N PRO A 143 6.12 48.20 17.77
CA PRO A 143 4.99 47.27 17.56
C PRO A 143 3.63 47.91 17.17
N LYS A 144 2.74 47.18 16.49
CA LYS A 144 1.26 47.28 16.63
C LYS A 144 0.51 46.38 15.63
N GLN A 145 -0.30 45.47 16.18
CA GLN A 145 -1.52 44.92 15.58
C GLN A 145 -2.64 46.00 15.65
N PRO A 146 -3.74 45.95 14.88
CA PRO A 146 -3.95 45.63 13.47
C PRO A 146 -4.59 46.82 12.70
N PRO A 147 -4.53 46.89 11.36
CA PRO A 147 -5.80 47.02 10.66
C PRO A 147 -5.90 46.23 9.35
N GLN A 148 -7.14 45.85 9.05
CA GLN A 148 -7.66 45.28 7.80
C GLN A 148 -6.92 45.73 6.52
N PRO A 149 -6.73 44.83 5.54
CA PRO A 149 -6.58 45.23 4.15
C PRO A 149 -7.81 44.81 3.34
N SER A 150 -8.61 45.84 3.03
CA SER A 150 -9.25 46.10 1.74
C SER A 150 -9.00 45.07 0.63
N ILE A 151 -10.10 44.48 0.18
CA ILE A 151 -10.19 43.63 -1.01
C ILE A 151 -9.90 44.50 -2.25
N PRO A 152 -8.88 44.19 -3.07
CA PRO A 152 -8.85 44.70 -4.42
C PRO A 152 -9.74 43.81 -5.28
N ASP A 153 -10.70 44.44 -5.94
CA ASP A 153 -11.54 43.91 -7.00
C ASP A 153 -10.64 43.40 -8.14
N THR A 154 -10.18 42.16 -8.03
CA THR A 154 -9.51 41.45 -9.12
C THR A 154 -10.35 40.23 -9.37
N GLY A 155 -11.06 40.25 -10.50
CA GLY A 155 -11.82 39.13 -11.05
C GLY A 155 -10.96 37.89 -11.21
N LEU A 156 -10.74 37.20 -10.09
CA LEU A 156 -10.27 35.84 -10.05
C LEU A 156 -11.50 35.00 -10.36
N ALA A 157 -11.47 34.34 -11.52
CA ALA A 157 -12.39 33.26 -11.84
C ALA A 157 -12.39 32.27 -10.66
N THR A 158 -13.33 32.48 -9.75
CA THR A 158 -13.45 31.71 -8.52
C THR A 158 -14.02 30.40 -8.99
N ARG A 159 -13.14 29.44 -9.26
CA ARG A 159 -13.54 28.14 -9.75
C ARG A 159 -14.37 27.48 -8.66
N GLU A 160 -15.68 27.59 -8.81
CA GLU A 160 -16.63 27.10 -7.84
C GLU A 160 -16.51 25.58 -7.76
N SER A 161 -16.11 25.11 -6.58
CA SER A 161 -16.01 23.69 -6.31
C SER A 161 -17.35 23.22 -5.76
N HIS A 162 -17.99 22.28 -6.47
CA HIS A 162 -19.31 21.78 -6.10
C HIS A 162 -19.28 20.97 -4.81
N GLN A 163 -18.21 20.21 -4.57
CA GLN A 163 -18.02 19.40 -3.38
C GLN A 163 -16.53 19.28 -3.08
N ILE A 164 -16.17 19.34 -1.79
CA ILE A 164 -14.80 19.12 -1.32
C ILE A 164 -14.80 18.02 -0.27
N GLN A 165 -13.86 17.08 -0.42
CA GLN A 165 -13.56 16.05 0.58
C GLN A 165 -12.15 16.27 1.12
N ILE A 166 -12.04 16.37 2.44
CA ILE A 166 -10.78 16.57 3.17
C ILE A 166 -10.53 15.30 3.98
N HIS A 167 -9.33 14.71 3.81
CA HIS A 167 -8.88 13.54 4.57
C HIS A 167 -7.59 13.87 5.32
N SER A 168 -7.55 13.56 6.62
CA SER A 168 -6.34 13.65 7.46
C SER A 168 -5.67 15.04 7.53
N ALA A 169 -6.43 16.13 7.53
CA ALA A 169 -5.87 17.48 7.70
C ALA A 169 -5.66 17.84 9.19
N ARG A 170 -4.54 18.51 9.51
CA ARG A 170 -4.19 18.94 10.87
C ARG A 170 -3.71 20.38 10.88
N LYS A 171 -4.30 21.23 11.74
CA LYS A 171 -3.93 22.66 11.93
C LYS A 171 -3.89 23.45 10.61
N SER A 172 -4.98 23.38 9.83
CA SER A 172 -5.08 24.04 8.52
C SER A 172 -6.34 24.89 8.44
N ASP A 173 -6.19 26.11 7.89
CA ASP A 173 -7.29 27.05 7.65
C ASP A 173 -7.64 27.04 6.15
N PHE A 174 -8.91 26.78 5.83
CA PHE A 174 -9.38 26.73 4.45
C PHE A 174 -10.39 27.86 4.19
N TYR A 175 -10.06 28.73 3.23
CA TYR A 175 -10.93 29.80 2.76
C TYR A 175 -11.55 29.38 1.43
N LEU A 176 -12.67 28.67 1.51
CA LEU A 176 -13.31 28.06 0.34
C LEU A 176 -14.79 28.39 0.33
N ARG A 177 -15.29 28.80 -0.84
CA ARG A 177 -16.72 28.89 -1.13
C ARG A 177 -17.17 27.58 -1.74
N VAL A 178 -18.01 26.83 -1.03
CA VAL A 178 -18.54 25.54 -1.48
C VAL A 178 -20.06 25.61 -1.51
N ARG A 179 -20.68 25.19 -2.61
CA ARG A 179 -22.15 25.22 -2.77
C ARG A 179 -22.86 24.11 -1.99
N SER A 180 -22.12 23.09 -1.54
CA SER A 180 -22.64 21.94 -0.79
C SER A 180 -21.91 21.75 0.55
N LYS A 181 -22.46 20.90 1.43
CA LYS A 181 -21.83 20.56 2.72
C LYS A 181 -20.50 19.82 2.47
N PRO A 182 -19.37 20.33 2.97
CA PRO A 182 -18.07 19.66 2.81
C PRO A 182 -18.02 18.37 3.62
N ILE A 183 -17.29 17.38 3.11
CA ILE A 183 -17.04 16.10 3.78
C ILE A 183 -15.65 16.15 4.40
N ILE A 184 -15.57 16.00 5.72
CA ILE A 184 -14.32 16.12 6.49
C ILE A 184 -14.18 14.84 7.32
N GLU A 185 -13.18 14.03 6.97
CA GLU A 185 -12.89 12.76 7.63
C GLU A 185 -11.48 12.79 8.23
N ASP A 186 -11.33 12.18 9.41
CA ASP A 186 -10.06 12.03 10.14
C ASP A 186 -9.24 13.33 10.35
N SER A 187 -9.90 14.48 10.44
CA SER A 187 -9.25 15.79 10.50
C SER A 187 -9.48 16.50 11.84
N ASN A 188 -8.48 17.23 12.34
CA ASN A 188 -8.54 17.90 13.65
C ASN A 188 -8.12 19.38 13.56
N GLY A 189 -8.91 20.26 14.19
CA GLY A 189 -8.67 21.71 14.24
C GLY A 189 -8.92 22.44 12.91
N VAL A 190 -9.89 21.98 12.12
CA VAL A 190 -10.26 22.61 10.83
C VAL A 190 -11.18 23.80 11.07
N ARG A 191 -10.77 25.00 10.65
CA ARG A 191 -11.61 26.21 10.69
C ARG A 191 -12.08 26.55 9.28
N LYS A 192 -13.39 26.72 9.14
CA LYS A 192 -14.06 27.12 7.90
C LYS A 192 -14.66 28.51 8.09
N PHE A 193 -14.46 29.38 7.12
CA PHE A 193 -15.04 30.72 7.13
C PHE A 193 -16.01 30.87 5.97
N ASP A 194 -17.29 31.10 6.27
CA ASP A 194 -18.32 31.38 5.26
C ASP A 194 -18.50 32.90 5.16
N PRO A 195 -18.08 33.54 4.06
CA PRO A 195 -18.10 35.00 3.94
C PRO A 195 -19.51 35.60 3.75
N SER A 196 -20.58 34.81 3.80
CA SER A 196 -21.98 35.29 3.69
C SER A 196 -22.67 35.53 5.04
N THR A 197 -21.97 35.33 6.16
CA THR A 197 -22.52 35.63 7.50
C THR A 197 -21.84 36.89 8.04
N THR A 198 -22.25 38.05 7.55
CA THR A 198 -22.00 39.37 8.17
C THR A 198 -23.23 40.22 7.94
#